data_AF-S9QNQ0-F1
#
_entry.id   AF-S9QNQ0-F1
#
_cell.length_a   1.000
_cell.length_b   1.000
_cell.length_c   1.000
_cell.angle_alpha   90.00
_cell.angle_beta   90.00
_cell.angle_gamma   90.00
#
_symmetry.space_group_name_H-M   'P 1'
#
loop_
_entity.id
_entity.type
_entity.pdbx_description
1 polymer ?
#
loop_
_entity_poly.entity_id
_entity_poly.type
_entity_poly.pdbx_seq_one_letter_code
_entity_poly.pdbx_strand_id
1 'polypeptide(L)'
;MSVGSTSSSSGSSSSSRSSSSSSSRESSGSSSSGSGSKISQDKSQAKDKSQAKDKSQAKDKSPTKDKVLAKDKAMVKEKALALSRQVVARRADVVREKLTRSGFDTASVAGPRKQFVNNGGTQRNPGLDAINALNLQGGDPHTCVKTTRANLQRAGLKGLPAGTGDDGNNPRGMMVQMLQSGHWKSVNIPESTEQTITSPYGSVQAHVLSGEAYLAAAANGQIPEGSVVFQTKRGWDYGVESKGSDVGIVRNGAIFNYQANRGMSVYGNNVSEVVVMHPQ
;
A
#
# COMPACT_ATOMS: atom_id res chain seq x y z
N MET A 1 2.78 67.95 5.99
CA MET A 1 1.39 68.43 6.03
C MET A 1 0.51 67.25 6.47
N SER A 2 -0.22 67.45 7.57
CA SER A 2 -1.48 66.83 8.03
C SER A 2 -1.75 65.33 7.82
N VAL A 3 -1.71 64.50 8.88
CA VAL A 3 -2.83 64.02 9.77
C VAL A 3 -3.91 63.20 9.03
N GLY A 4 -4.41 62.07 9.52
CA GLY A 4 -4.37 61.55 10.89
C GLY A 4 -4.90 60.12 11.08
N SER A 5 -5.21 59.87 12.34
CA SER A 5 -5.28 58.58 13.03
C SER A 5 -6.71 58.05 13.22
N THR A 6 -6.79 56.72 13.42
CA THR A 6 -7.60 55.96 14.41
C THR A 6 -9.15 55.91 14.36
N SER A 7 -9.62 54.65 14.28
CA SER A 7 -10.60 53.93 15.12
C SER A 7 -12.07 54.35 15.21
N SER A 8 -12.96 53.36 15.01
CA SER A 8 -14.01 53.01 16.00
C SER A 8 -14.72 51.69 15.64
N SER A 9 -14.75 50.81 16.63
CA SER A 9 -15.54 49.59 16.77
C SER A 9 -17.02 49.89 17.10
N SER A 10 -17.94 49.02 16.66
CA SER A 10 -19.24 48.84 17.29
C SER A 10 -19.66 47.38 17.23
N GLY A 11 -19.74 46.74 18.40
CA GLY A 11 -20.29 45.41 18.59
C GLY A 11 -21.81 45.42 18.54
N SER A 12 -22.39 44.23 18.34
CA SER A 12 -23.79 43.96 18.62
C SER A 12 -23.91 42.53 19.13
N SER A 13 -24.00 42.44 20.45
CA SER A 13 -24.48 41.29 21.20
C SER A 13 -26.01 41.22 21.09
N SER A 14 -26.56 40.06 20.75
CA SER A 14 -27.96 39.74 21.04
C SER A 14 -28.09 38.33 21.59
N SER A 15 -28.88 38.26 22.64
CA SER A 15 -28.98 37.26 23.68
C SER A 15 -29.93 36.09 23.35
N SER A 16 -29.55 34.94 23.89
CA SER A 16 -30.36 33.85 24.44
C SER A 16 -31.89 33.95 24.38
N ARG A 17 -32.53 32.90 23.84
CA ARG A 17 -33.79 32.36 24.38
C ARG A 17 -33.75 30.83 24.38
N SER A 18 -33.73 30.29 25.58
CA SER A 18 -34.07 28.93 25.96
C SER A 18 -35.60 28.77 25.99
N SER A 19 -36.09 27.62 25.54
CA SER A 19 -37.44 27.15 25.87
C SER A 19 -37.41 25.64 26.01
N SER A 20 -37.41 25.21 27.27
CA SER A 20 -37.79 23.90 27.76
C SER A 20 -39.31 23.75 27.70
N SER A 21 -39.80 22.60 27.22
CA SER A 21 -41.17 22.15 27.52
C SER A 21 -41.19 20.63 27.70
N SER A 22 -41.18 20.25 28.97
CA SER A 22 -41.67 18.99 29.50
C SER A 22 -43.20 19.00 29.56
N SER A 23 -43.85 17.93 29.13
CA SER A 23 -45.21 17.62 29.56
C SER A 23 -45.41 16.10 29.60
N SER A 24 -45.78 15.66 30.79
CA SER A 24 -46.00 14.30 31.23
C SER A 24 -47.50 13.99 31.24
N ARG A 25 -47.81 12.69 31.09
CA ARG A 25 -48.98 11.96 31.62
C ARG A 25 -50.37 12.29 31.05
N GLU A 26 -51.01 11.25 30.52
CA GLU A 26 -52.31 10.78 31.00
C GLU A 26 -52.38 9.24 30.96
N SER A 27 -53.19 8.70 31.87
CA SER A 27 -53.31 7.31 32.31
C SER A 27 -54.70 6.77 32.01
N SER A 28 -54.84 5.45 31.76
CA SER A 28 -55.95 4.57 32.21
C SER A 28 -55.83 3.22 31.47
N GLY A 29 -55.62 2.09 32.15
CA GLY A 29 -56.68 1.18 32.66
C GLY A 29 -57.11 0.20 31.55
N SER A 30 -57.13 -1.13 31.67
CA SER A 30 -57.52 -1.97 32.81
C SER A 30 -57.09 -3.45 32.62
N SER A 31 -56.84 -4.09 33.76
CA SER A 31 -56.90 -5.52 34.14
C SER A 31 -57.51 -6.57 33.19
N SER A 32 -56.92 -7.77 33.15
CA SER A 32 -57.52 -9.00 33.73
C SER A 32 -56.59 -10.22 33.69
N SER A 33 -56.42 -10.84 34.85
CA SER A 33 -55.88 -12.18 35.11
C SER A 33 -56.78 -13.30 34.57
N GLY A 34 -56.20 -14.42 34.12
CA GLY A 34 -56.95 -15.62 33.79
C GLY A 34 -56.07 -16.85 33.57
N SER A 35 -55.85 -17.62 34.65
CA SER A 35 -55.30 -18.98 34.64
C SER A 35 -56.39 -19.97 34.21
N GLY A 36 -56.08 -20.97 33.38
CA GLY A 36 -57.03 -22.03 33.03
C GLY A 36 -56.42 -23.09 32.12
N SER A 37 -56.67 -24.36 32.44
CA SER A 37 -55.89 -25.54 32.08
C SER A 37 -56.63 -26.44 31.07
N LYS A 38 -55.86 -27.06 30.17
CA LYS A 38 -55.97 -28.44 29.63
C LYS A 38 -57.15 -28.91 28.73
N ILE A 39 -56.77 -29.87 27.87
CA ILE A 39 -57.56 -30.94 27.17
C ILE A 39 -58.25 -30.47 25.87
N SER A 40 -58.23 -31.14 24.73
CA SER A 40 -57.55 -32.35 24.19
C SER A 40 -57.90 -32.46 22.70
N GLN A 41 -57.04 -33.14 21.92
CA GLN A 41 -57.34 -34.04 20.78
C GLN A 41 -58.12 -33.45 19.57
N ASP A 42 -57.78 -33.74 18.32
CA ASP A 42 -57.73 -35.10 17.78
C ASP A 42 -57.00 -35.13 16.41
N LYS A 43 -56.36 -36.28 16.16
CA LYS A 43 -56.25 -37.04 14.88
C LYS A 43 -55.92 -36.33 13.55
N SER A 44 -55.14 -36.91 12.63
CA SER A 44 -54.35 -38.14 12.57
C SER A 44 -53.88 -38.35 11.13
N GLN A 45 -52.73 -39.03 11.00
CA GLN A 45 -52.42 -40.08 10.01
C GLN A 45 -52.35 -39.69 8.52
N ALA A 46 -51.54 -40.32 7.67
CA ALA A 46 -50.39 -41.22 7.79
C ALA A 46 -49.98 -41.58 6.34
N LYS A 47 -48.75 -42.09 6.18
CA LYS A 47 -48.38 -43.20 5.26
C LYS A 47 -48.42 -42.93 3.75
N ASP A 48 -47.60 -43.56 2.89
CA ASP A 48 -46.59 -44.61 3.01
C ASP A 48 -45.83 -44.67 1.66
N LYS A 49 -44.58 -45.17 1.69
CA LYS A 49 -43.95 -46.08 0.69
C LYS A 49 -43.75 -45.63 -0.78
N SER A 50 -42.73 -46.08 -1.52
CA SER A 50 -41.61 -47.02 -1.32
C SER A 50 -40.70 -47.01 -2.57
N GLN A 51 -39.41 -47.31 -2.37
CA GLN A 51 -38.49 -48.24 -3.09
C GLN A 51 -38.86 -48.69 -4.54
N ALA A 52 -37.98 -48.91 -5.52
CA ALA A 52 -36.64 -49.52 -5.49
C ALA A 52 -35.92 -49.43 -6.87
N LYS A 53 -34.56 -49.37 -6.87
CA LYS A 53 -33.58 -50.27 -7.55
C LYS A 53 -33.67 -50.49 -9.08
N ASP A 54 -32.60 -50.18 -9.84
CA ASP A 54 -31.71 -51.22 -10.42
C ASP A 54 -30.38 -50.73 -11.03
N LYS A 55 -29.44 -51.68 -11.11
CA LYS A 55 -28.03 -51.66 -11.55
C LYS A 55 -27.79 -51.35 -13.03
N SER A 56 -26.62 -50.77 -13.35
CA SER A 56 -25.59 -51.46 -14.18
C SER A 56 -24.23 -50.75 -14.15
N GLN A 57 -23.17 -51.55 -14.05
CA GLN A 57 -21.77 -51.18 -14.28
C GLN A 57 -21.42 -51.48 -15.76
N ALA A 58 -20.66 -50.61 -16.42
CA ALA A 58 -19.36 -50.92 -17.06
C ALA A 58 -18.87 -49.78 -17.99
N LYS A 59 -17.62 -49.37 -17.73
CA LYS A 59 -16.58 -48.77 -18.60
C LYS A 59 -16.97 -48.28 -20.00
N ASP A 60 -16.58 -47.03 -20.31
CA ASP A 60 -15.49 -46.83 -21.26
C ASP A 60 -14.72 -45.50 -21.11
N LYS A 61 -13.42 -45.57 -21.43
CA LYS A 61 -12.41 -44.50 -21.34
C LYS A 61 -12.54 -43.49 -22.50
N SER A 62 -12.47 -42.19 -22.19
CA SER A 62 -11.55 -41.26 -22.86
C SER A 62 -11.62 -39.84 -22.23
N PRO A 63 -10.48 -39.21 -21.88
CA PRO A 63 -10.46 -37.79 -21.52
C PRO A 63 -10.23 -36.91 -22.75
N THR A 64 -11.16 -35.99 -22.99
CA THR A 64 -11.12 -34.92 -23.99
C THR A 64 -10.08 -33.85 -23.61
N LYS A 65 -8.91 -33.93 -24.25
CA LYS A 65 -8.19 -32.90 -25.03
C LYS A 65 -8.17 -31.39 -24.69
N ASP A 66 -8.57 -30.90 -23.52
CA ASP A 66 -8.55 -29.43 -23.27
C ASP A 66 -7.35 -28.89 -22.48
N LYS A 67 -6.37 -29.74 -22.11
CA LYS A 67 -5.21 -29.32 -21.30
C LYS A 67 -3.98 -28.87 -22.10
N VAL A 68 -3.99 -28.97 -23.43
CA VAL A 68 -2.78 -28.74 -24.25
C VAL A 68 -2.61 -27.26 -24.63
N LEU A 69 -3.69 -26.49 -24.82
CA LEU A 69 -3.60 -25.10 -25.28
C LEU A 69 -3.12 -24.09 -24.22
N ALA A 70 -3.21 -24.41 -22.93
CA ALA A 70 -2.74 -23.51 -21.86
C ALA A 70 -1.23 -23.61 -21.59
N LYS A 71 -0.59 -24.74 -21.96
CA LYS A 71 0.84 -24.95 -21.75
C LYS A 71 1.70 -24.22 -22.78
N ASP A 72 1.19 -24.04 -23.99
CA ASP A 72 1.95 -23.42 -25.08
C ASP A 72 2.05 -21.89 -24.93
N LYS A 73 1.02 -21.21 -24.40
CA LYS A 73 1.14 -19.77 -24.07
C LYS A 73 2.12 -19.49 -22.92
N ALA A 74 2.27 -20.42 -21.98
CA ALA A 74 3.22 -20.29 -20.87
C ALA A 74 4.68 -20.42 -21.36
N MET A 75 4.97 -21.37 -22.25
CA MET A 75 6.32 -21.54 -22.81
C MET A 75 6.74 -20.38 -23.74
N VAL A 76 5.82 -19.79 -24.50
CA VAL A 76 6.15 -18.62 -25.36
C VAL A 76 6.50 -17.40 -24.49
N LYS A 77 5.81 -17.21 -23.36
CA LYS A 77 6.10 -16.10 -22.42
C LYS A 77 7.43 -16.30 -21.67
N GLU A 78 7.78 -17.53 -21.31
CA GLU A 78 9.11 -17.84 -20.75
C GLU A 78 10.25 -17.62 -21.75
N LYS A 79 10.05 -18.01 -23.03
CA LYS A 79 11.10 -17.85 -24.05
C LYS A 79 11.34 -16.37 -24.39
N ALA A 80 10.28 -15.55 -24.41
CA ALA A 80 10.41 -14.10 -24.53
C ALA A 80 11.12 -13.48 -23.31
N LEU A 81 10.82 -13.94 -22.09
CA LEU A 81 11.49 -13.48 -20.85
C LEU A 81 12.99 -13.85 -20.82
N ALA A 82 13.35 -15.04 -21.31
CA ALA A 82 14.75 -15.47 -21.43
C ALA A 82 15.52 -14.65 -22.47
N LEU A 83 14.88 -14.32 -23.61
CA LEU A 83 15.45 -13.43 -24.62
C LEU A 83 15.60 -11.99 -24.10
N SER A 84 14.62 -11.45 -23.38
CA SER A 84 14.75 -10.13 -22.75
C SER A 84 15.87 -10.08 -21.73
N ARG A 85 16.02 -11.13 -20.89
CA ARG A 85 17.16 -11.25 -19.96
C ARG A 85 18.49 -11.35 -20.68
N GLN A 86 18.58 -12.09 -21.80
CA GLN A 86 19.80 -12.16 -22.60
C GLN A 86 20.13 -10.83 -23.30
N VAL A 87 19.13 -10.07 -23.76
CA VAL A 87 19.34 -8.76 -24.40
C VAL A 87 19.77 -7.72 -23.36
N VAL A 88 19.22 -7.75 -22.14
CA VAL A 88 19.64 -6.88 -21.03
C VAL A 88 21.05 -7.24 -20.56
N ALA A 89 21.37 -8.54 -20.43
CA ALA A 89 22.73 -8.99 -20.09
C ALA A 89 23.75 -8.58 -21.17
N ARG A 90 23.43 -8.75 -22.46
CA ARG A 90 24.30 -8.31 -23.56
C ARG A 90 24.48 -6.80 -23.61
N ARG A 91 23.45 -6.00 -23.29
CA ARG A 91 23.59 -4.54 -23.16
C ARG A 91 24.48 -4.17 -21.98
N ALA A 92 24.37 -4.86 -20.85
CA ALA A 92 25.25 -4.65 -19.70
C ALA A 92 26.72 -5.03 -20.00
N ASP A 93 26.95 -6.08 -20.79
CA ASP A 93 28.30 -6.50 -21.20
C ASP A 93 28.91 -5.56 -22.25
N VAL A 94 28.12 -5.05 -23.21
CA VAL A 94 28.59 -4.03 -24.17
C VAL A 94 28.92 -2.71 -23.46
N VAL A 95 28.15 -2.32 -22.44
CA VAL A 95 28.49 -1.16 -21.59
C VAL A 95 29.75 -1.42 -20.78
N ARG A 96 29.93 -2.64 -20.26
CA ARG A 96 31.14 -3.05 -19.51
C ARG A 96 32.39 -3.08 -20.40
N GLU A 97 32.29 -3.54 -21.64
CA GLU A 97 33.40 -3.51 -22.62
C GLU A 97 33.77 -2.06 -23.02
N LYS A 98 32.77 -1.17 -23.06
CA LYS A 98 33.01 0.27 -23.31
C LYS A 98 33.71 0.96 -22.13
N LEU A 99 33.54 0.45 -20.91
CA LEU A 99 34.19 0.94 -19.68
C LEU A 99 35.58 0.32 -19.43
N THR A 100 35.88 -0.87 -19.96
CA THR A 100 37.23 -1.46 -19.86
C THR A 100 38.21 -0.90 -20.88
N ARG A 101 37.74 -0.27 -21.97
CA ARG A 101 38.58 0.52 -22.88
C ARG A 101 39.04 1.87 -22.31
N SER A 102 38.48 2.34 -21.19
CA SER A 102 38.87 3.59 -20.52
C SER A 102 39.88 3.42 -19.38
N GLY A 103 40.57 2.27 -19.28
CA GLY A 103 41.83 2.15 -18.53
C GLY A 103 41.74 2.33 -17.01
N PHE A 104 40.84 1.63 -16.33
CA PHE A 104 40.90 1.49 -14.87
C PHE A 104 41.17 0.04 -14.48
N ASP A 105 42.41 -0.21 -14.05
CA ASP A 105 42.89 -1.52 -13.61
C ASP A 105 42.17 -2.00 -12.33
N THR A 106 41.58 -3.19 -12.40
CA THR A 106 41.06 -3.91 -11.24
C THR A 106 41.94 -5.13 -10.95
N ALA A 107 42.88 -4.97 -10.02
CA ALA A 107 43.58 -6.11 -9.42
C ALA A 107 43.92 -5.81 -7.95
N SER A 108 43.02 -6.20 -7.03
CA SER A 108 43.34 -6.48 -5.62
C SER A 108 42.09 -7.06 -4.93
N VAL A 109 42.20 -8.34 -4.59
CA VAL A 109 41.20 -9.19 -3.93
C VAL A 109 41.31 -9.05 -2.40
N ALA A 110 40.17 -9.16 -1.72
CA ALA A 110 39.97 -9.39 -0.27
C ALA A 110 40.30 -8.22 0.69
N GLY A 111 39.26 -7.43 1.01
CA GLY A 111 39.23 -6.40 2.07
C GLY A 111 37.79 -5.92 2.31
N PRO A 112 37.46 -5.28 3.45
CA PRO A 112 36.10 -5.19 4.00
C PRO A 112 35.12 -4.50 3.03
N ARG A 113 33.86 -4.96 3.06
CA ARG A 113 32.74 -4.45 2.25
C ARG A 113 32.76 -2.93 2.19
N LYS A 114 33.14 -2.40 1.02
CA LYS A 114 33.13 -0.97 0.74
C LYS A 114 31.72 -0.44 0.97
N GLN A 115 31.59 0.50 1.90
CA GLN A 115 30.53 1.49 1.84
C GLN A 115 30.54 2.06 0.42
N PHE A 116 29.38 2.11 -0.22
CA PHE A 116 29.22 2.81 -1.49
C PHE A 116 29.55 4.28 -1.23
N VAL A 117 30.78 4.68 -1.55
CA VAL A 117 31.17 6.08 -1.60
C VAL A 117 30.61 6.61 -2.91
N ASN A 118 29.48 7.32 -2.82
CA ASN A 118 28.87 8.05 -3.93
C ASN A 118 29.80 9.20 -4.37
N ASN A 119 30.75 8.92 -5.26
CA ASN A 119 31.47 9.95 -5.99
C ASN A 119 30.65 10.34 -7.23
N GLY A 120 29.68 11.24 -7.02
CA GLY A 120 28.84 11.78 -8.08
C GLY A 120 27.78 12.74 -7.52
N GLY A 121 28.20 13.90 -7.02
CA GLY A 121 27.40 15.13 -6.91
C GLY A 121 25.95 15.04 -6.41
N THR A 122 25.60 14.05 -5.58
CA THR A 122 24.23 13.91 -5.08
C THR A 122 24.06 14.91 -3.95
N GLN A 123 23.21 15.91 -4.16
CA GLN A 123 22.82 16.84 -3.11
C GLN A 123 22.36 16.02 -1.89
N ARG A 124 23.16 16.06 -0.83
CA ARG A 124 22.98 15.25 0.38
C ARG A 124 21.60 15.55 0.96
N ASN A 125 20.77 14.53 1.14
CA ASN A 125 19.44 14.67 1.74
C ASN A 125 19.52 14.29 3.23
N PRO A 126 19.46 15.26 4.16
CA PRO A 126 19.61 14.98 5.59
C PRO A 126 18.55 14.03 6.15
N GLY A 127 17.34 14.05 5.58
CA GLY A 127 16.27 13.16 6.01
C GLY A 127 16.51 11.71 5.60
N LEU A 128 17.04 11.46 4.39
CA LEU A 128 17.48 10.11 3.98
C LEU A 128 18.61 9.62 4.89
N ASP A 129 19.59 10.48 5.19
CA ASP A 129 20.69 10.16 6.10
C ASP A 129 20.19 9.83 7.52
N ALA A 130 19.23 10.59 8.04
CA ALA A 130 18.64 10.36 9.36
C ALA A 130 17.91 9.00 9.43
N ILE A 131 17.16 8.65 8.39
CA ILE A 131 16.55 7.31 8.29
C ILE A 131 17.65 6.26 8.26
N ASN A 132 18.68 6.44 7.42
CA ASN A 132 19.77 5.47 7.23
C ASN A 132 20.61 5.21 8.48
N ALA A 133 20.80 6.22 9.32
CA ALA A 133 21.47 6.08 10.61
C ALA A 133 20.66 5.27 11.64
N LEU A 134 19.35 5.10 11.43
CA LEU A 134 18.47 4.43 12.39
C LEU A 134 18.59 2.91 12.31
N ASN A 135 18.66 2.28 13.49
CA ASN A 135 18.32 0.87 13.66
C ASN A 135 16.80 0.70 13.56
N LEU A 136 16.34 0.19 12.41
CA LEU A 136 14.91 -0.03 12.15
C LEU A 136 14.35 -1.08 13.11
N GLN A 137 13.22 -0.76 13.73
CA GLN A 137 12.50 -1.64 14.64
C GLN A 137 11.37 -2.33 13.90
N GLY A 138 11.30 -3.65 14.04
CA GLY A 138 10.21 -4.45 13.49
C GLY A 138 8.91 -4.21 14.25
N GLY A 139 7.82 -4.71 13.68
CA GLY A 139 6.51 -4.67 14.29
C GLY A 139 5.72 -5.93 13.95
N ASP A 140 4.51 -6.01 14.50
CA ASP A 140 3.64 -7.17 14.31
C ASP A 140 3.24 -7.33 12.82
N PRO A 141 2.85 -8.54 12.38
CA PRO A 141 2.33 -8.75 11.05
C PRO A 141 1.20 -7.77 10.71
N HIS A 142 1.18 -7.30 9.45
CA HIS A 142 0.15 -6.38 8.92
C HIS A 142 0.16 -4.97 9.52
N THR A 143 1.26 -4.55 10.16
CA THR A 143 1.39 -3.20 10.75
C THR A 143 2.25 -2.24 9.91
N CYS A 144 2.35 -2.43 8.59
CA CYS A 144 3.30 -1.71 7.72
C CYS A 144 3.25 -0.18 7.89
N VAL A 145 2.07 0.43 7.93
CA VAL A 145 1.89 1.87 8.17
C VAL A 145 2.37 2.28 9.56
N LYS A 146 1.90 1.59 10.61
CA LYS A 146 2.26 1.88 12.01
C LYS A 146 3.77 1.78 12.23
N THR A 147 4.37 0.70 11.76
CA THR A 147 5.80 0.40 11.97
C THR A 147 6.70 1.31 11.14
N THR A 148 6.35 1.57 9.87
CA THR A 148 7.08 2.54 9.05
C THR A 148 7.03 3.92 9.68
N ARG A 149 5.83 4.40 10.03
CA ARG A 149 5.65 5.71 10.67
C ARG A 149 6.45 5.83 11.96
N ALA A 150 6.44 4.82 12.83
CA ALA A 150 7.19 4.84 14.09
C ALA A 150 8.70 4.97 13.86
N ASN A 151 9.24 4.28 12.85
CA ASN A 151 10.64 4.42 12.48
C ASN A 151 10.96 5.81 11.90
N LEU A 152 10.09 6.37 11.06
CA LEU A 152 10.26 7.73 10.53
C LEU A 152 10.20 8.80 11.64
N GLN A 153 9.32 8.61 12.64
CA GLN A 153 9.26 9.47 13.84
C GLN A 153 10.53 9.37 14.67
N ARG A 154 11.06 8.16 14.88
CA ARG A 154 12.35 7.94 15.57
C ARG A 154 13.54 8.56 14.83
N ALA A 155 13.45 8.67 13.50
CA ALA A 155 14.42 9.40 12.68
C ALA A 155 14.24 10.93 12.75
N GLY A 156 13.26 11.44 13.52
CA GLY A 156 13.02 12.87 13.71
C GLY A 156 12.28 13.55 12.55
N LEU A 157 11.64 12.78 11.67
CA LEU A 157 10.97 13.35 10.49
C LEU A 157 9.60 13.92 10.82
N LYS A 158 9.27 15.00 10.11
CA LYS A 158 8.01 15.76 10.24
C LYS A 158 7.01 15.35 9.15
N GLY A 159 5.79 15.88 9.24
CA GLY A 159 4.75 15.64 8.24
C GLY A 159 4.17 14.22 8.24
N LEU A 160 4.33 13.49 9.35
CA LEU A 160 3.82 12.13 9.50
C LEU A 160 2.42 12.17 10.12
N PRO A 161 1.42 11.46 9.57
CA PRO A 161 0.05 11.53 10.05
C PRO A 161 -0.15 10.78 11.36
N ALA A 162 -1.01 11.29 12.25
CA ALA A 162 -1.37 10.61 13.50
C ALA A 162 -2.21 9.34 13.27
N GLY A 163 -2.99 9.29 12.18
CA GLY A 163 -3.82 8.15 11.79
C GLY A 163 -4.13 8.15 10.30
N THR A 164 -4.54 6.99 9.79
CA THR A 164 -4.89 6.80 8.36
C THR A 164 -6.19 6.03 8.17
N GLY A 165 -6.88 5.68 9.27
CA GLY A 165 -7.99 4.71 9.28
C GLY A 165 -9.22 5.10 8.45
N ASP A 166 -9.43 6.40 8.20
CA ASP A 166 -10.53 6.85 7.35
C ASP A 166 -10.33 6.46 5.88
N ASP A 167 -9.09 6.12 5.48
CA ASP A 167 -8.82 5.52 4.18
C ASP A 167 -8.77 4.01 4.29
N GLY A 168 -9.71 3.32 3.62
CA GLY A 168 -9.70 1.88 3.50
C GLY A 168 -8.37 1.35 2.99
N ASN A 169 -7.65 2.12 2.14
CA ASN A 169 -6.26 1.90 1.77
C ASN A 169 -5.32 2.73 2.66
N ASN A 170 -5.01 2.22 3.86
CA ASN A 170 -4.20 2.95 4.86
C ASN A 170 -2.85 3.49 4.32
N PRO A 171 -2.06 2.74 3.52
CA PRO A 171 -0.85 3.28 2.90
C PRO A 171 -1.11 4.48 1.99
N ARG A 172 -2.20 4.49 1.21
CA ARG A 172 -2.60 5.66 0.42
C ARG A 172 -2.92 6.86 1.30
N GLY A 173 -3.70 6.64 2.37
CA GLY A 173 -4.01 7.69 3.35
C GLY A 173 -2.75 8.26 4.01
N MET A 174 -1.74 7.43 4.29
CA MET A 174 -0.44 7.89 4.79
C MET A 174 0.30 8.75 3.76
N MET A 175 0.41 8.26 2.52
CA MET A 175 1.09 8.94 1.42
C MET A 175 0.50 10.33 1.14
N VAL A 176 -0.84 10.42 1.02
CA VAL A 176 -1.52 11.69 0.72
C VAL A 176 -1.25 12.72 1.82
N GLN A 177 -1.42 12.35 3.09
CA GLN A 177 -1.15 13.27 4.20
C GLN A 177 0.33 13.68 4.28
N MET A 178 1.26 12.77 3.99
CA MET A 178 2.69 13.09 3.95
C MET A 178 3.00 14.10 2.84
N LEU A 179 2.45 13.94 1.63
CA LEU A 179 2.64 14.89 0.53
C LEU A 179 2.01 16.25 0.83
N GLN A 180 0.81 16.28 1.40
CA GLN A 180 0.13 17.53 1.79
C GLN A 180 0.88 18.31 2.89
N SER A 181 1.69 17.63 3.71
CA SER A 181 2.43 18.28 4.78
C SER A 181 3.54 19.22 4.29
N GLY A 182 3.98 19.11 3.02
CA GLY A 182 5.10 19.86 2.47
C GLY A 182 6.48 19.44 3.02
N HIS A 183 6.56 18.40 3.85
CA HIS A 183 7.82 17.83 4.34
C HIS A 183 8.31 16.64 3.50
N TRP A 184 7.54 16.24 2.50
CA TRP A 184 7.81 15.09 1.66
C TRP A 184 7.47 15.39 0.22
N LYS A 185 8.23 14.79 -0.70
CA LYS A 185 7.96 14.85 -2.13
C LYS A 185 7.96 13.47 -2.75
N SER A 186 7.09 13.25 -3.74
CA SER A 186 7.24 12.14 -4.68
C SER A 186 8.40 12.42 -5.63
N VAL A 187 9.19 11.40 -5.96
CA VAL A 187 10.40 11.55 -6.76
C VAL A 187 10.09 11.29 -8.23
N ASN A 188 10.46 12.23 -9.11
CA ASN A 188 10.40 12.04 -10.56
C ASN A 188 11.53 11.08 -10.99
N ILE A 189 11.22 9.80 -11.06
CA ILE A 189 12.11 8.75 -11.55
C ILE A 189 11.77 8.51 -13.03
N PRO A 190 12.76 8.22 -13.90
CA PRO A 190 12.47 7.89 -15.30
C PRO A 190 11.37 6.83 -15.43
N GLU A 191 10.50 6.99 -16.43
CA GLU A 191 9.31 6.16 -16.68
C GLU A 191 8.17 6.32 -15.65
N SER A 192 8.30 7.23 -14.68
CA SER A 192 7.16 7.63 -13.85
C SER A 192 6.22 8.56 -14.60
N THR A 193 4.94 8.47 -14.27
CA THR A 193 3.88 9.38 -14.75
C THR A 193 3.33 10.19 -13.59
N GLU A 194 3.12 11.48 -13.79
CA GLU A 194 2.42 12.30 -12.80
C GLU A 194 0.93 11.93 -12.78
N GLN A 195 0.41 11.61 -11.61
CA GLN A 195 -0.99 11.20 -11.40
C GLN A 195 -1.56 11.90 -10.19
N THR A 196 -2.85 12.28 -10.28
CA THR A 196 -3.62 12.71 -9.12
C THR A 196 -4.02 11.50 -8.29
N ILE A 197 -3.58 11.43 -7.04
CA ILE A 197 -3.99 10.41 -6.09
C ILE A 197 -4.98 11.02 -5.11
N THR A 198 -6.16 10.42 -5.02
CA THR A 198 -7.25 10.88 -4.15
C THR A 198 -7.49 9.91 -3.00
N SER A 199 -7.64 10.48 -1.80
CA SER A 199 -8.02 9.78 -0.57
C SER A 199 -9.08 10.58 0.19
N PRO A 200 -9.68 10.02 1.25
CA PRO A 200 -10.51 10.79 2.18
C PRO A 200 -9.80 11.98 2.84
N TYR A 201 -8.46 12.00 2.85
CA TYR A 201 -7.67 13.11 3.36
C TYR A 201 -7.40 14.20 2.29
N GLY A 202 -7.92 14.03 1.07
CA GLY A 202 -7.79 14.96 -0.05
C GLY A 202 -7.02 14.36 -1.24
N SER A 203 -6.59 15.24 -2.15
CA SER A 203 -5.92 14.87 -3.40
C SER A 203 -4.55 15.52 -3.52
N VAL A 204 -3.60 14.80 -4.10
CA VAL A 204 -2.21 15.25 -4.34
C VAL A 204 -1.73 14.78 -5.70
N GLN A 205 -0.77 15.50 -6.27
CA GLN A 205 0.01 15.00 -7.41
C GLN A 205 1.16 14.13 -6.91
N ALA A 206 1.39 12.99 -7.56
CA ALA A 206 2.52 12.13 -7.29
C ALA A 206 3.09 11.53 -8.58
N HIS A 207 4.40 11.28 -8.58
CA HIS A 207 5.05 10.47 -9.61
C HIS A 207 4.84 8.98 -9.33
N VAL A 208 4.12 8.31 -10.22
CA VAL A 208 3.74 6.90 -10.11
C VAL A 208 4.52 6.07 -11.13
N LEU A 209 5.11 4.97 -10.68
CA LEU A 209 5.77 3.97 -11.51
C LEU A 209 4.90 2.72 -11.62
N SER A 210 4.98 2.02 -12.75
CA SER A 210 4.56 0.62 -12.80
C SER A 210 5.48 -0.26 -11.92
N GLY A 211 5.01 -1.44 -11.52
CA GLY A 211 5.85 -2.38 -10.77
C GLY A 211 7.14 -2.78 -11.51
N GLU A 212 7.09 -2.91 -12.84
CA GLU A 212 8.25 -3.24 -13.68
C GLU A 212 9.25 -2.08 -13.74
N ALA A 213 8.78 -0.86 -14.04
CA ALA A 213 9.62 0.33 -14.10
C ALA A 213 10.30 0.61 -12.75
N TYR A 214 9.57 0.43 -11.65
CA TYR A 214 10.14 0.57 -10.31
C TYR A 214 11.24 -0.47 -10.02
N LEU A 215 11.06 -1.73 -10.39
CA LEU A 215 12.09 -2.76 -10.20
C LEU A 215 13.32 -2.50 -11.08
N ALA A 216 13.13 -2.01 -12.30
CA ALA A 216 14.23 -1.56 -13.16
C ALA A 216 14.97 -0.38 -12.53
N ALA A 217 14.25 0.62 -12.01
CA ALA A 217 14.84 1.77 -11.34
C ALA A 217 15.65 1.39 -10.09
N ALA A 218 15.12 0.47 -9.28
CA ALA A 218 15.83 -0.07 -8.13
C ALA A 218 17.10 -0.82 -8.54
N ALA A 219 17.04 -1.66 -9.57
CA ALA A 219 18.23 -2.36 -10.10
C ALA A 219 19.29 -1.40 -10.67
N ASN A 220 18.86 -0.26 -11.19
CA ASN A 220 19.73 0.80 -11.71
C ASN A 220 20.25 1.74 -10.61
N GLY A 221 19.95 1.48 -9.32
CA GLY A 221 20.43 2.30 -8.20
C GLY A 221 19.74 3.66 -8.07
N GLN A 222 18.58 3.85 -8.70
CA GLN A 222 17.86 5.13 -8.71
C GLN A 222 17.01 5.35 -7.45
N ILE A 223 16.85 4.32 -6.62
CA ILE A 223 16.08 4.38 -5.38
C ILE A 223 17.07 4.35 -4.20
N PRO A 224 17.44 5.50 -3.62
CA PRO A 224 18.43 5.55 -2.57
C PRO A 224 17.93 4.93 -1.27
N GLU A 225 18.88 4.46 -0.46
CA GLU A 225 18.65 4.03 0.92
C GLU A 225 17.94 5.13 1.72
N GLY A 226 16.96 4.74 2.53
CA GLY A 226 16.14 5.66 3.32
C GLY A 226 14.91 6.18 2.59
N SER A 227 14.76 5.91 1.29
CA SER A 227 13.51 6.24 0.57
C SER A 227 12.31 5.56 1.22
N VAL A 228 11.17 6.25 1.24
CA VAL A 228 9.89 5.65 1.64
C VAL A 228 9.14 5.24 0.38
N VAL A 229 8.79 3.97 0.27
CA VAL A 229 8.17 3.38 -0.92
C VAL A 229 6.79 2.87 -0.57
N PHE A 230 5.80 3.31 -1.33
CA PHE A 230 4.42 2.86 -1.28
C PHE A 230 4.15 1.96 -2.48
N GLN A 231 3.61 0.76 -2.26
CA GLN A 231 3.28 -0.21 -3.32
C GLN A 231 1.83 -0.63 -3.23
N THR A 232 1.19 -0.87 -4.37
CA THR A 232 -0.15 -1.45 -4.44
C THR A 232 -0.29 -2.48 -5.54
N LYS A 233 -1.14 -3.49 -5.32
CA LYS A 233 -1.49 -4.55 -6.28
C LYS A 233 -2.65 -4.16 -7.21
N ARG A 234 -3.42 -3.13 -6.85
CA ARG A 234 -4.71 -2.80 -7.50
C ARG A 234 -4.77 -1.37 -8.04
N GLY A 235 -3.70 -0.61 -7.87
CA GLY A 235 -3.63 0.81 -8.21
C GLY A 235 -4.17 1.72 -7.11
N TRP A 236 -3.83 3.00 -7.17
CA TRP A 236 -4.14 3.97 -6.11
C TRP A 236 -5.61 4.39 -6.04
N ASP A 237 -6.38 4.19 -7.11
CA ASP A 237 -7.83 4.43 -7.12
C ASP A 237 -8.59 3.37 -6.31
N TYR A 238 -7.98 2.22 -6.03
CA TYR A 238 -8.57 1.18 -5.21
C TYR A 238 -8.51 1.53 -3.71
N GLY A 239 -9.68 1.77 -3.10
CA GLY A 239 -9.80 2.29 -1.72
C GLY A 239 -10.63 1.46 -0.74
N VAL A 240 -11.06 0.24 -1.09
CA VAL A 240 -12.04 -0.52 -0.28
C VAL A 240 -11.42 -1.22 0.94
N GLU A 241 -10.16 -1.68 0.83
CA GLU A 241 -9.44 -2.35 1.91
C GLU A 241 -7.93 -2.09 1.81
N SER A 242 -7.22 -2.28 2.93
CA SER A 242 -5.76 -2.02 2.98
C SER A 242 -4.96 -3.18 2.42
N LYS A 243 -5.59 -4.34 2.26
CA LYS A 243 -4.94 -5.56 1.78
C LYS A 243 -4.50 -5.37 0.33
N GLY A 244 -3.20 -5.55 0.10
CA GLY A 244 -2.61 -5.36 -1.22
C GLY A 244 -2.09 -3.96 -1.46
N SER A 245 -2.00 -3.13 -0.43
CA SER A 245 -1.15 -1.94 -0.41
C SER A 245 -0.19 -2.01 0.79
N ASP A 246 1.06 -1.59 0.60
CA ASP A 246 2.10 -1.60 1.63
C ASP A 246 2.95 -0.33 1.54
N VAL A 247 3.59 0.02 2.66
CA VAL A 247 4.60 1.07 2.73
C VAL A 247 5.81 0.54 3.49
N GLY A 248 7.01 0.94 3.07
CA GLY A 248 8.22 0.65 3.82
C GLY A 248 9.39 1.55 3.46
N ILE A 249 10.46 1.39 4.22
CA ILE A 249 11.73 2.11 4.09
C ILE A 249 12.69 1.25 3.29
N VAL A 250 13.36 1.84 2.29
CA VAL A 250 14.45 1.17 1.59
C VAL A 250 15.64 1.02 2.53
N ARG A 251 16.02 -0.23 2.78
CA ARG A 251 17.16 -0.61 3.61
C ARG A 251 17.90 -1.79 3.02
N ASN A 252 19.20 -1.63 2.78
CA ASN A 252 20.13 -2.66 2.31
C ASN A 252 19.63 -3.38 1.04
N GLY A 253 19.14 -2.62 0.05
CA GLY A 253 18.59 -3.17 -1.19
C GLY A 253 17.27 -3.92 -1.04
N ALA A 254 16.54 -3.70 0.06
CA ALA A 254 15.24 -4.28 0.31
C ALA A 254 14.25 -3.27 0.92
N ILE A 255 12.96 -3.61 0.95
CA ILE A 255 11.96 -2.83 1.69
C ILE A 255 11.83 -3.37 3.12
N PHE A 256 11.90 -2.48 4.09
CA PHE A 256 11.54 -2.73 5.48
C PHE A 256 10.19 -2.07 5.80
N ASN A 257 9.14 -2.84 6.07
CA ASN A 257 7.83 -2.29 6.43
C ASN A 257 7.53 -2.51 7.93
N TYR A 258 7.28 -3.76 8.31
CA TYR A 258 7.27 -4.26 9.69
C TYR A 258 8.32 -5.35 9.91
N GLN A 259 8.91 -5.84 8.83
CA GLN A 259 10.04 -6.75 8.77
C GLN A 259 10.88 -6.45 7.52
N ALA A 260 12.09 -6.98 7.47
CA ALA A 260 12.89 -6.93 6.25
C ALA A 260 12.30 -7.87 5.19
N ASN A 261 11.98 -7.33 4.02
CA ASN A 261 11.59 -8.13 2.85
C ASN A 261 12.85 -8.68 2.16
N ARG A 262 12.66 -9.67 1.27
CA ARG A 262 13.76 -10.30 0.52
C ARG A 262 14.30 -9.45 -0.64
N GLY A 263 13.74 -8.26 -0.86
CA GLY A 263 14.15 -7.37 -1.93
C GLY A 263 13.24 -6.14 -2.01
N MET A 264 13.29 -5.47 -3.15
CA MET A 264 12.63 -4.18 -3.35
C MET A 264 11.12 -4.27 -3.60
N SER A 265 10.52 -5.45 -3.64
CA SER A 265 9.08 -5.64 -3.85
C SER A 265 8.44 -6.46 -2.74
N VAL A 266 7.37 -5.93 -2.14
CA VAL A 266 6.58 -6.63 -1.12
C VAL A 266 5.70 -7.71 -1.75
N TYR A 267 5.21 -7.46 -2.96
CA TYR A 267 4.26 -8.36 -3.66
C TYR A 267 4.85 -9.12 -4.84
N GLY A 268 6.18 -9.13 -4.97
CA GLY A 268 6.88 -9.69 -6.12
C GLY A 268 6.42 -9.07 -7.44
N ASN A 269 6.02 -9.93 -8.39
CA ASN A 269 5.55 -9.50 -9.72
C ASN A 269 4.10 -8.99 -9.73
N ASN A 270 3.42 -8.95 -8.57
CA ASN A 270 2.03 -8.50 -8.48
C ASN A 270 1.91 -7.02 -8.08
N VAL A 271 3.00 -6.27 -8.06
CA VAL A 271 2.97 -4.82 -7.83
C VAL A 271 2.44 -4.15 -9.10
N SER A 272 1.33 -3.45 -8.99
CA SER A 272 0.74 -2.66 -10.07
C SER A 272 1.41 -1.29 -10.15
N GLU A 273 1.38 -0.57 -9.04
CA GLU A 273 1.83 0.83 -8.96
C GLU A 273 2.70 1.07 -7.74
N VAL A 274 3.65 2.00 -7.88
CA VAL A 274 4.62 2.37 -6.86
C VAL A 274 4.79 3.88 -6.81
N VAL A 275 4.83 4.45 -5.61
CA VAL A 275 5.27 5.83 -5.38
C VAL A 275 6.49 5.80 -4.47
N VAL A 276 7.53 6.54 -4.86
CA VAL A 276 8.76 6.69 -4.09
C VAL A 276 8.82 8.10 -3.54
N MET A 277 9.07 8.24 -2.25
CA MET A 277 9.06 9.51 -1.54
C MET A 277 10.37 9.77 -0.80
N HIS A 278 10.81 11.02 -0.86
CA HIS A 278 11.94 11.53 -0.09
C HIS A 278 11.47 12.64 0.87
N PRO A 279 12.08 12.73 2.06
CA PRO A 279 11.92 13.90 2.94
C PRO A 279 12.54 15.15 2.30
N GLN A 280 12.00 16.32 2.63
CA GLN A 280 12.44 17.64 2.18
C GLN A 280 13.11 18.45 3.30
#